data_AF-A0A1R4KNX9-F1
#
_entry.id   AF-A0A1R4KNX9-F1
#
_cell.length_a   1.000
_cell.length_b   1.000
_cell.length_c   1.000
_cell.angle_alpha   90.00
_cell.angle_beta   90.00
_cell.angle_gamma   90.00
#
_symmetry.space_group_name_H-M   'P 1'
#
loop_
_entity.id
_entity.type
_entity.pdbx_description
1 polymer ?
#
loop_
_entity_poly.entity_id
_entity_poly.type
_entity_poly.pdbx_seq_one_letter_code
_entity_poly.pdbx_strand_id
1 'polypeptide(L)' 'MLSKDYFTDPEDQIKSISSVLTVVDGIVVFGSEKYTNIAPKLPDSIPYWSPIKYFGGYYWEN' A
#
# COMPACT_ATOMS: atom_id res chain seq x y z
N MET A 1 2.75 4.04 -11.15
CA MET A 1 1.65 3.40 -11.91
C MET A 1 0.43 3.38 -11.01
N LEU A 2 -0.78 3.40 -11.58
CA LEU A 2 -2.03 3.42 -10.81
C LEU A 2 -2.58 1.99 -10.66
N SER A 3 -3.35 1.76 -9.58
CA SER A 3 -4.01 0.47 -9.31
C SER A 3 -5.16 0.17 -10.28
N LYS A 4 -5.71 1.21 -10.93
CA LYS A 4 -6.74 1.08 -11.98
C LYS A 4 -6.56 2.11 -13.08
N ASP A 5 -7.34 1.98 -14.16
CA ASP A 5 -7.29 2.88 -15.31
C ASP A 5 -8.19 4.10 -15.08
N TYR A 6 -7.57 5.26 -14.92
CA TYR A 6 -8.27 6.52 -14.67
C TYR A 6 -9.19 6.97 -15.82
N PHE A 7 -8.89 6.60 -17.07
CA PHE A 7 -9.60 7.10 -18.24
C PHE A 7 -10.83 6.26 -18.58
N THR A 8 -10.81 4.98 -18.25
CA THR A 8 -11.93 4.07 -18.55
C THR A 8 -12.83 3.78 -17.35
N ASP A 9 -12.35 4.02 -16.13
CA ASP A 9 -13.12 3.68 -14.94
C ASP A 9 -14.25 4.68 -14.63
N PRO A 10 -15.39 4.20 -14.09
CA PRO A 10 -16.47 5.06 -13.61
C PRO A 10 -16.03 6.07 -12.54
N GLU A 11 -16.64 7.26 -12.54
CA GLU A 11 -16.29 8.38 -11.64
C GLU A 11 -16.35 8.00 -10.16
N ASP A 12 -17.32 7.18 -9.75
CA ASP A 12 -17.48 6.71 -8.37
C ASP A 12 -16.29 5.86 -7.90
N GLN A 13 -15.59 5.20 -8.83
CA GLN A 13 -14.41 4.38 -8.54
C GLN A 13 -13.10 5.17 -8.51
N ILE A 14 -13.05 6.36 -9.12
CA ILE A 14 -11.83 7.17 -9.20
C ILE A 14 -11.23 7.44 -7.81
N LYS A 15 -12.08 7.62 -6.79
CA LYS A 15 -11.67 7.86 -5.39
C LYS A 15 -10.88 6.71 -4.76
N SER A 16 -11.00 5.50 -5.32
CA SER A 16 -10.30 4.30 -4.85
C SER A 16 -8.95 4.08 -5.55
N ILE A 17 -8.63 4.88 -6.58
CA ILE A 17 -7.39 4.74 -7.33
C ILE A 17 -6.21 5.21 -6.46
N SER A 18 -5.17 4.39 -6.40
CA SER A 18 -3.96 4.65 -5.62
C SER A 18 -2.71 4.36 -6.46
N SER A 19 -1.55 4.89 -6.05
CA SER A 19 -0.28 4.56 -6.70
C SER A 19 0.22 3.20 -6.21
N VAL A 20 0.65 2.32 -7.13
CA VAL A 20 1.26 1.02 -6.79
C VAL A 20 2.79 1.09 -6.63
N LEU A 21 3.40 2.25 -6.93
CA LEU A 21 4.85 2.46 -6.85
C LEU A 21 5.15 3.93 -6.53
N THR A 22 5.94 4.17 -5.49
CA THR A 22 6.43 5.51 -5.13
C THR A 22 7.95 5.49 -5.06
N VAL A 23 8.57 6.46 -5.71
CA VAL A 23 10.02 6.64 -5.77
C VAL A 23 10.37 8.03 -5.25
N VAL A 24 11.34 8.11 -4.34
CA VAL A 24 11.87 9.37 -3.78
C VAL A 24 13.37 9.36 -3.99
N ASP A 25 13.91 10.40 -4.62
CA ASP A 25 15.36 10.53 -4.89
C ASP A 25 15.97 9.30 -5.60
N GLY A 26 15.22 8.71 -6.54
CA GLY A 26 15.62 7.49 -7.25
C GLY A 26 15.50 6.19 -6.44
N ILE A 27 15.07 6.25 -5.18
CA ILE A 27 14.90 5.09 -4.29
C ILE A 27 13.42 4.70 -4.22
N VAL A 28 13.11 3.41 -4.38
CA VAL A 28 11.75 2.89 -4.16
C VAL A 28 11.43 2.93 -2.66
N VAL A 29 10.41 3.70 -2.27
CA VAL A 29 9.96 3.83 -0.88
C VAL A 29 8.63 3.12 -0.61
N PHE A 30 7.88 2.80 -1.66
CA PHE A 30 6.63 2.05 -1.57
C PHE A 30 6.42 1.26 -2.87
N GLY A 31 5.94 0.03 -2.74
CA GLY A 31 5.55 -0.81 -3.88
C GLY A 31 4.51 -1.85 -3.46
N SER A 32 3.49 -2.04 -4.29
CA SER A 32 2.46 -3.07 -4.15
C SER A 32 2.33 -3.89 -5.44
N GLU A 33 1.47 -4.91 -5.43
CA GLU A 33 1.26 -5.81 -6.57
C GLU A 33 2.60 -6.38 -7.09
N LYS A 34 2.89 -6.18 -8.38
CA LYS A 34 4.13 -6.64 -9.03
C LYS A 34 5.41 -5.97 -8.50
N TYR A 35 5.29 -4.86 -7.76
CA TYR A 35 6.44 -4.13 -7.19
C TYR A 35 6.76 -4.54 -5.75
N THR A 36 6.03 -5.49 -5.16
CA THR A 36 6.26 -5.96 -3.79
C THR A 36 7.70 -6.45 -3.57
N ASN A 37 8.32 -7.06 -4.59
CA ASN A 37 9.68 -7.60 -4.50
C ASN A 37 10.78 -6.52 -4.48
N ILE A 38 10.46 -5.29 -4.90
CA ILE A 38 11.40 -4.16 -4.91
C ILE A 38 11.04 -3.10 -3.86
N ALA A 39 9.94 -3.30 -3.14
CA ALA A 39 9.53 -2.42 -2.05
C ALA A 39 10.43 -2.64 -0.82
N PRO A 40 10.67 -1.60 -0.01
CA PRO A 40 11.37 -1.77 1.26
C PRO A 40 10.56 -2.68 2.19
N LYS A 41 11.27 -3.49 2.98
CA LYS A 41 10.63 -4.31 4.02
C LYS A 41 9.95 -3.37 5.03
N LEU A 42 8.69 -3.65 5.32
CA LEU A 42 7.95 -2.89 6.33
C LEU A 42 8.67 -3.00 7.69
N PRO A 43 8.77 -1.87 8.44
CA PRO A 43 9.31 -1.91 9.78
C PRO A 43 8.41 -2.72 10.71
N ASP A 44 9.00 -3.23 11.79
CA ASP A 44 8.22 -3.89 12.84
C ASP A 44 7.21 -2.91 13.44
N SER A 45 6.06 -3.43 13.86
CA SER A 45 5.01 -2.63 14.49
C SER A 45 5.48 -2.02 15.82
N ILE A 46 5.27 -0.71 15.98
CA ILE A 46 5.58 0.06 17.20
C ILE A 46 4.26 0.56 17.80
N PRO A 47 4.05 0.48 19.14
CA PRO A 47 4.96 0.02 20.21
C PRO A 47 5.02 -1.51 20.37
N TYR A 48 6.08 -2.03 20.99
CA TYR A 48 6.31 -3.48 21.20
C TYR A 48 5.16 -4.18 21.93
N TRP A 49 4.48 -3.48 22.84
CA TRP A 49 3.34 -4.00 23.61
C TRP A 49 2.03 -3.99 22.82
N SER A 50 2.02 -3.46 21.59
CA SER A 50 0.80 -3.32 20.81
C SER A 50 0.13 -4.68 20.57
N PRO A 51 -1.16 -4.85 20.95
CA PRO A 51 -1.91 -6.08 20.69
C PRO A 51 -1.94 -6.46 19.22
N ILE A 52 -1.79 -5.49 18.31
CA ILE A 52 -1.72 -5.70 16.85
C ILE A 52 -0.57 -6.65 16.48
N LYS A 53 0.50 -6.68 17.29
CA LYS A 53 1.64 -7.59 17.10
C LYS A 53 1.27 -9.07 17.33
N TYR A 54 0.29 -9.35 18.19
CA TYR A 54 -0.10 -10.71 18.59
C TYR A 54 -1.43 -11.17 17.98
N PHE A 55 -2.37 -10.26 17.82
CA PHE A 55 -3.75 -10.56 17.41
C PHE A 55 -4.08 -10.08 15.99
N GLY A 56 -3.13 -9.42 15.29
CA GLY A 56 -3.38 -8.78 14.00
C GLY A 56 -4.10 -7.43 14.13
N GLY A 57 -4.02 -6.60 13.07
CA GLY A 57 -4.69 -5.30 13.03
C GLY A 57 -6.17 -5.43 12.65
N TYR A 58 -7.02 -4.56 13.20
CA TYR A 58 -8.41 -4.38 12.77
C TYR A 58 -8.44 -3.59 11.45
N TYR A 59 -8.05 -4.22 10.35
CA TYR A 59 -8.40 -3.75 9.01
C TYR A 59 -9.00 -4.92 8.26
N TRP A 60 -10.33 -4.97 8.25
CA TRP A 60 -11.11 -5.78 7.35
C TRP A 60 -11.42 -4.88 6.16
N GLU A 61 -10.76 -5.08 5.03
CA GLU A 61 -11.17 -4.46 3.76
C GLU A 61 -12.21 -5.40 3.13
N ASN A 62 -13.42 -4.88 2.90
CA ASN A 62 -14.45 -5.53 2.08
C ASN A 62 -14.02 -5.51 0.61
#